data_AF-A0A2E7U161-F1
#
_entry.id   AF-A0A2E7U161-F1
#
_cell.length_a   1.000
_cell.length_b   1.000
_cell.length_c   1.000
_cell.angle_alpha   90.00
_cell.angle_beta   90.00
_cell.angle_gamma   90.00
#
_symmetry.space_group_name_H-M   'P 1'
#
loop_
_entity.id
_entity.type
_entity.pdbx_description
1 polymer ?
#
loop_
_entity_poly.entity_id
_entity_poly.type
_entity_poly.pdbx_seq_one_letter_code
_entity_poly.pdbx_strand_id
1 'polypeptide(L)'
;MSPEQKSALGYGERMPIVYTNVLIRNWTAFMNLGVRSVTCPGMYHSNFSLGRALEIGDYNPPRSPDDPMVLHMTRTPCAPGLPKKEQHRRGRRDLLETTFETFEHNIRDQIGRALSGGGFDPERDIKAITVNRWPHGYAYSYDTLDDPIEWALFEDDNRPCVIGRQRFGRISIANSDAAATPHTDAAIDEGYRAVGEQLLTRSRAGI
;
A
#
# COMPACT_ATOMS: atom_id res chain seq x y z
N MET A 1 6.07 8.08 -29.44
CA MET A 1 6.58 7.15 -28.42
C MET A 1 6.70 5.81 -29.11
N SER A 2 7.85 5.14 -29.02
CA SER A 2 8.07 3.85 -29.70
C SER A 2 7.15 2.76 -29.11
N PRO A 3 6.86 1.68 -29.87
CA PRO A 3 6.13 0.53 -29.33
C PRO A 3 6.81 -0.08 -28.08
N GLU A 4 8.14 -0.14 -28.09
CA GLU A 4 8.95 -0.62 -26.98
C GLU A 4 8.76 0.23 -25.71
N GLN A 5 8.87 1.56 -25.84
CA GLN A 5 8.66 2.46 -24.71
C GLN A 5 7.24 2.34 -24.13
N LYS A 6 6.23 2.22 -25.00
CA LYS A 6 4.85 1.99 -24.54
C LYS A 6 4.69 0.69 -23.77
N SER A 7 5.30 -0.39 -24.27
CA SER A 7 5.29 -1.70 -23.60
C SER A 7 5.99 -1.62 -22.24
N ALA A 8 7.14 -0.95 -22.17
CA ALA A 8 7.91 -0.76 -20.96
C ALA A 8 7.15 0.04 -19.89
N LEU A 9 6.43 1.10 -20.29
CA LEU A 9 5.54 1.85 -19.39
C LEU A 9 4.39 1.01 -18.83
N GLY A 10 3.88 0.03 -19.60
CA GLY A 10 2.84 -0.89 -19.17
C GLY A 10 3.35 -2.13 -18.42
N TYR A 11 4.66 -2.27 -18.22
CA TYR A 11 5.24 -3.47 -17.63
C TYR A 11 4.87 -3.61 -16.14
N GLY A 12 5.03 -2.52 -15.39
CA GLY A 12 4.81 -2.49 -13.95
C GLY A 12 3.32 -2.52 -13.62
N GLU A 13 2.91 -3.51 -12.84
CA GLU A 13 1.54 -3.62 -12.35
C GLU A 13 1.47 -3.18 -10.88
N ARG A 14 0.78 -2.07 -10.60
CA ARG A 14 0.71 -1.53 -9.24
C ARG A 14 0.03 -2.49 -8.25
N MET A 15 0.62 -2.61 -7.07
CA MET A 15 0.16 -3.51 -6.01
C MET A 15 -1.04 -2.90 -5.28
N PRO A 16 -2.14 -3.66 -5.09
CA PRO A 16 -3.26 -3.22 -4.28
C PRO A 16 -2.93 -3.32 -2.79
N ILE A 17 -3.36 -2.32 -2.01
CA ILE A 17 -3.22 -2.31 -0.54
C ILE A 17 -4.50 -1.74 0.09
N VAL A 18 -4.85 -2.26 1.26
CA VAL A 18 -5.94 -1.74 2.08
C VAL A 18 -5.43 -1.49 3.48
N TYR A 19 -5.68 -0.27 3.96
CA TYR A 19 -5.55 0.08 5.37
C TYR A 19 -6.93 0.34 5.95
N THR A 20 -7.23 -0.29 7.07
CA THR A 20 -8.50 -0.12 7.76
C THR A 20 -8.23 0.43 9.15
N ASN A 21 -8.99 1.47 9.50
CA ASN A 21 -9.01 2.05 10.82
C ASN A 21 -10.32 1.67 11.50
N VAL A 22 -10.23 1.12 12.72
CA VAL A 22 -11.41 0.75 13.51
C VAL A 22 -11.35 1.48 14.84
N LEU A 23 -12.28 2.40 15.06
CA LEU A 23 -12.43 3.04 16.36
C LEU A 23 -13.11 2.07 17.31
N ILE A 24 -12.42 1.67 18.37
CA ILE A 24 -12.95 0.88 19.46
C ILE A 24 -13.16 1.77 20.69
N ARG A 25 -14.21 1.45 21.45
CA ARG A 25 -14.63 2.19 22.66
C ARG A 25 -13.50 2.30 23.69
N ASN A 26 -12.76 1.20 23.87
CA ASN A 26 -11.61 1.09 24.74
C ASN A 26 -10.73 -0.09 24.27
N TRP A 27 -9.52 -0.22 24.80
CA TRP A 27 -8.59 -1.31 24.44
C TRP A 27 -8.29 -2.28 25.58
N THR A 28 -9.16 -2.34 26.60
CA THR A 28 -9.08 -3.29 27.72
C THR A 28 -8.91 -4.75 27.28
N ALA A 29 -9.58 -5.18 26.21
CA ALA A 29 -9.45 -6.55 25.70
C ALA A 29 -8.02 -6.91 25.27
N PHE A 30 -7.27 -5.96 24.71
CA PHE A 30 -5.86 -6.15 24.39
C PHE A 30 -5.02 -6.29 25.66
N MET A 31 -5.31 -5.49 26.68
CA MET A 31 -4.63 -5.55 27.98
C MET A 31 -4.90 -6.88 28.69
N ASN A 32 -6.16 -7.34 28.73
CA ASN A 32 -6.56 -8.62 29.32
C ASN A 32 -5.89 -9.83 28.64
N LEU A 33 -5.68 -9.76 27.33
CA LEU A 33 -5.00 -10.79 26.55
C LEU A 33 -3.47 -10.66 26.54
N GLY A 34 -2.92 -9.57 27.07
CA GLY A 34 -1.48 -9.29 27.07
C GLY A 34 -0.89 -9.08 25.67
N VAL A 35 -1.68 -8.61 24.69
CA VAL A 35 -1.25 -8.43 23.30
C VAL A 35 -1.34 -6.97 22.86
N ARG A 36 -0.45 -6.54 21.96
CA ARG A 36 -0.52 -5.24 21.27
C ARG A 36 -1.00 -5.36 19.81
N SER A 37 -0.81 -6.53 19.22
CA SER A 37 -1.08 -6.81 17.81
C SER A 37 -1.43 -8.28 17.62
N VAL A 38 -2.19 -8.56 16.59
CA VAL A 38 -2.60 -9.91 16.20
C VAL A 38 -2.25 -10.13 14.74
N THR A 39 -1.47 -11.18 14.46
CA THR A 39 -1.15 -11.65 13.11
C THR A 39 -2.07 -12.80 12.75
N CYS A 40 -2.75 -12.69 11.61
CA CYS A 40 -3.84 -13.56 11.20
C CYS A 40 -3.80 -13.80 9.68
N PRO A 41 -2.77 -14.50 9.17
CA PRO A 41 -2.47 -14.57 7.74
C PRO A 41 -3.55 -15.27 6.89
N GLY A 42 -4.41 -16.09 7.51
CA GLY A 42 -5.54 -16.75 6.85
C GLY A 42 -6.88 -16.01 6.96
N MET A 43 -6.92 -14.85 7.63
CA MET A 43 -8.12 -14.04 7.77
C MET A 43 -8.17 -12.94 6.72
N TYR A 44 -9.24 -12.16 6.73
CA TYR A 44 -9.50 -11.14 5.71
C TYR A 44 -8.44 -10.01 5.69
N HIS A 45 -8.06 -9.50 6.87
CA HIS A 45 -6.85 -8.71 7.06
C HIS A 45 -5.73 -9.60 7.60
N SER A 46 -4.50 -9.41 7.12
CA SER A 46 -3.36 -10.25 7.54
C SER A 46 -2.89 -9.94 8.96
N ASN A 47 -3.20 -8.74 9.47
CA ASN A 47 -2.92 -8.33 10.83
C ASN A 47 -3.79 -7.14 11.26
N PHE A 48 -3.87 -6.93 12.57
CA PHE A 48 -4.29 -5.66 13.17
C PHE A 48 -3.54 -5.36 14.46
N SER A 49 -3.48 -4.08 14.85
CA SER A 49 -2.75 -3.63 16.03
C SER A 49 -3.34 -2.37 16.66
N LEU A 50 -3.01 -2.14 17.93
CA LEU A 50 -3.24 -0.84 18.57
C LEU A 50 -2.52 0.27 17.79
N GLY A 51 -3.18 1.42 17.67
CA GLY A 51 -2.62 2.62 17.04
C GLY A 51 -1.26 3.01 17.61
N ARG A 52 -0.51 3.80 16.83
CA ARG A 52 0.76 4.38 17.29
C ARG A 52 0.45 5.48 18.30
N ALA A 53 1.20 5.49 19.41
CA ALA A 53 1.13 6.54 20.41
C ALA A 53 2.06 7.70 20.02
N LEU A 54 1.66 8.48 19.02
CA LEU A 54 2.39 9.68 18.58
C LEU A 54 1.69 10.92 19.10
N GLU A 55 2.42 11.79 19.79
CA GLU A 55 1.97 13.15 20.14
C GLU A 55 2.35 14.09 19.01
N ILE A 56 1.38 14.83 18.47
CA ILE A 56 1.59 15.77 17.36
C ILE A 56 0.78 17.03 17.61
N GLY A 57 1.45 18.14 17.95
CA GLY A 57 0.77 19.36 18.35
C GLY A 57 -0.15 19.10 19.54
N ASP A 58 -1.43 19.45 19.39
CA ASP A 58 -2.45 19.23 20.44
C ASP A 58 -3.02 17.80 20.46
N TYR A 59 -2.66 16.94 19.49
CA TYR A 59 -3.08 15.55 19.49
C TYR A 59 -2.29 14.74 20.51
N ASN A 60 -3.00 14.20 21.50
CA ASN A 60 -2.46 13.30 22.51
C ASN A 60 -3.08 11.90 22.34
N PRO A 61 -2.26 10.84 22.24
CA PRO A 61 -2.77 9.50 22.04
C PRO A 61 -3.39 8.95 23.35
N PRO A 62 -4.29 7.94 23.23
CA PRO A 62 -4.88 7.25 24.39
C PRO A 62 -3.80 6.70 25.34
N ARG A 63 -3.99 6.86 26.65
CA ARG A 63 -3.00 6.51 27.70
C ARG A 63 -3.47 5.40 28.63
N SER A 64 -4.78 5.28 28.83
CA SER A 64 -5.42 4.24 29.64
C SER A 64 -6.09 3.20 28.75
N PRO A 65 -6.10 1.91 29.14
CA PRO A 65 -6.93 0.86 28.55
C PRO A 65 -8.41 1.21 28.39
N ASP A 66 -8.94 2.10 29.24
CA ASP A 66 -10.33 2.58 29.19
C ASP A 66 -10.56 3.66 28.12
N ASP A 67 -9.49 4.26 27.58
CA ASP A 67 -9.58 5.29 26.56
C ASP A 67 -9.91 4.69 25.18
N PRO A 68 -10.64 5.41 24.32
CA PRO A 68 -10.92 4.97 22.96
C PRO A 68 -9.65 4.83 22.14
N MET A 69 -9.58 3.83 21.26
CA MET A 69 -8.40 3.54 20.45
C MET A 69 -8.78 3.33 18.98
N VAL A 70 -7.92 3.79 18.07
CA VAL A 70 -8.03 3.46 16.66
C VAL A 70 -7.09 2.29 16.35
N LEU A 71 -7.67 1.15 16.02
CA LEU A 71 -6.92 0.01 15.51
C LEU A 71 -6.51 0.25 14.07
N HIS A 72 -5.31 -0.22 13.72
CA HIS A 72 -4.85 -0.26 12.34
C HIS A 72 -4.83 -1.71 11.85
N MET A 73 -5.48 -1.99 10.73
CA MET A 73 -5.50 -3.30 10.08
C MET A 73 -4.95 -3.21 8.66
N THR A 74 -4.19 -4.22 8.25
CA THR A 74 -3.58 -4.28 6.91
C THR A 74 -4.12 -5.47 6.12
N ARG A 75 -4.45 -5.23 4.85
CA ARG A 75 -4.77 -6.28 3.87
C ARG A 75 -4.05 -5.98 2.56
N THR A 76 -3.38 -6.97 2.00
CA THR A 76 -2.75 -6.95 0.66
C THR A 76 -3.49 -7.94 -0.24
N PRO A 77 -4.55 -7.52 -0.95
CA PRO A 77 -5.32 -8.41 -1.80
C PRO A 77 -4.41 -9.05 -2.86
N CYS A 78 -4.42 -10.37 -2.97
CA CYS A 78 -3.63 -11.11 -3.94
C CYS A 78 -4.35 -12.41 -4.32
N ALA A 79 -3.76 -13.16 -5.25
CA ALA A 79 -4.24 -14.46 -5.68
C ALA A 79 -3.07 -15.46 -5.70
N PRO A 80 -2.67 -15.99 -4.52
CA PRO A 80 -1.49 -16.85 -4.39
C PRO A 80 -1.51 -18.02 -5.39
N GLY A 81 -0.33 -18.34 -5.93
CA GLY A 81 -0.16 -19.40 -6.94
C GLY A 81 -0.20 -18.92 -8.40
N LEU A 82 -0.45 -17.63 -8.64
CA LEU A 82 -0.34 -17.02 -9.97
C LEU A 82 0.94 -16.17 -10.08
N PRO A 83 1.40 -15.84 -11.30
CA PRO A 83 2.49 -14.86 -11.48
C PRO A 83 2.15 -13.52 -10.81
N LYS A 84 3.13 -12.85 -10.21
CA LYS A 84 2.94 -11.65 -9.38
C LYS A 84 2.06 -10.57 -10.00
N LYS A 85 2.30 -10.22 -11.27
CA LYS A 85 1.48 -9.22 -11.98
C LYS A 85 0.01 -9.63 -12.09
N GLU A 86 -0.27 -10.91 -12.27
CA GLU A 86 -1.64 -11.41 -12.28
C GLU A 86 -2.25 -11.39 -10.88
N GLN A 87 -1.48 -11.68 -9.82
CA GLN A 87 -1.94 -11.50 -8.45
C GLN A 87 -2.36 -10.06 -8.16
N HIS A 88 -1.58 -9.07 -8.61
CA HIS A 88 -1.90 -7.65 -8.47
C HIS A 88 -3.19 -7.28 -9.21
N ARG A 89 -3.37 -7.75 -10.45
CA ARG A 89 -4.62 -7.51 -11.22
C ARG A 89 -5.84 -8.10 -10.54
N ARG A 90 -5.74 -9.34 -10.03
CA ARG A 90 -6.85 -9.99 -9.33
C ARG A 90 -7.15 -9.32 -7.99
N GLY A 91 -6.12 -8.97 -7.23
CA GLY A 91 -6.28 -8.22 -5.99
C GLY A 91 -6.90 -6.83 -6.20
N ARG A 92 -6.54 -6.16 -7.31
CA ARG A 92 -7.17 -4.90 -7.71
C ARG A 92 -8.65 -5.08 -8.01
N ARG A 93 -8.99 -6.10 -8.81
CA ARG A 93 -10.38 -6.40 -9.16
C ARG A 93 -11.20 -6.72 -7.91
N ASP A 94 -10.69 -7.59 -7.05
CA ASP A 94 -11.29 -7.88 -5.74
C ASP A 94 -11.61 -6.60 -4.96
N LEU A 95 -10.64 -5.68 -4.85
CA LEU A 95 -10.82 -4.45 -4.10
C LEU A 95 -11.86 -3.50 -4.73
N LEU A 96 -11.93 -3.43 -6.05
CA LEU A 96 -12.88 -2.60 -6.79
C LEU A 96 -14.31 -3.15 -6.71
N GLU A 97 -14.46 -4.48 -6.65
CA GLU A 97 -15.75 -5.17 -6.60
C GLU A 97 -16.31 -5.32 -5.17
N THR A 98 -15.44 -5.28 -4.15
CA THR A 98 -15.85 -5.50 -2.76
C THR A 98 -16.68 -4.33 -2.21
N THR A 99 -17.85 -4.63 -1.64
CA THR A 99 -18.70 -3.61 -0.99
C THR A 99 -18.21 -3.26 0.42
N PHE A 100 -18.65 -2.14 0.99
CA PHE A 100 -18.28 -1.79 2.36
C PHE A 100 -18.79 -2.82 3.38
N GLU A 101 -19.99 -3.36 3.17
CA GLU A 101 -20.63 -4.35 4.03
C GLU A 101 -19.79 -5.63 4.13
N THR A 102 -19.16 -6.04 3.03
CA THR A 102 -18.20 -7.16 3.06
C THR A 102 -16.99 -6.85 3.94
N PHE A 103 -16.41 -5.64 3.85
CA PHE A 103 -15.33 -5.24 4.76
C PHE A 103 -15.83 -5.26 6.20
N GLU A 104 -16.95 -4.61 6.46
CA GLU A 104 -17.53 -4.43 7.78
C GLU A 104 -17.80 -5.77 8.47
N HIS A 105 -18.41 -6.73 7.76
CA HIS A 105 -18.66 -8.06 8.25
C HIS A 105 -17.36 -8.78 8.64
N ASN A 106 -16.38 -8.81 7.72
CA ASN A 106 -15.10 -9.48 7.96
C ASN A 106 -14.31 -8.84 9.10
N ILE A 107 -14.33 -7.52 9.23
CA ILE A 107 -13.68 -6.78 10.33
C ILE A 107 -14.29 -7.18 11.68
N ARG A 108 -15.63 -7.21 11.77
CA ARG A 108 -16.33 -7.59 13.00
C ARG A 108 -16.05 -9.05 13.38
N ASP A 109 -16.16 -9.98 12.43
CA ASP A 109 -15.87 -11.41 12.65
C ASP A 109 -14.41 -11.60 13.10
N GLN A 110 -13.46 -11.00 12.39
CA GLN A 110 -12.04 -11.16 12.66
C GLN A 110 -11.62 -10.61 14.02
N ILE A 111 -12.04 -9.39 14.38
CA ILE A 111 -11.72 -8.80 15.68
C ILE A 111 -12.43 -9.58 16.80
N GLY A 112 -13.69 -9.99 16.60
CA GLY A 112 -14.45 -10.77 17.57
C GLY A 112 -13.79 -12.12 17.89
N ARG A 113 -13.36 -12.86 16.87
CA ARG A 113 -12.64 -14.12 17.05
C ARG A 113 -11.33 -13.94 17.82
N ALA A 114 -10.59 -12.88 17.53
CA ALA A 114 -9.29 -12.65 18.12
C ALA A 114 -9.34 -12.09 19.55
N LEU A 115 -10.36 -11.27 19.88
CA LEU A 115 -10.39 -10.51 21.14
C LEU A 115 -11.50 -10.92 22.12
N SER A 116 -12.42 -11.82 21.74
CA SER A 116 -13.52 -12.24 22.62
C SER A 116 -13.05 -12.84 23.95
N GLY A 117 -11.94 -13.58 23.97
CA GLY A 117 -11.32 -14.07 25.21
C GLY A 117 -10.84 -12.96 26.17
N GLY A 118 -10.66 -11.74 25.67
CA GLY A 118 -10.35 -10.54 26.45
C GLY A 118 -11.59 -9.74 26.87
N GLY A 119 -12.79 -10.21 26.53
CA GLY A 119 -14.07 -9.54 26.82
C GLY A 119 -14.57 -8.59 25.72
N PHE A 120 -13.95 -8.60 24.53
CA PHE A 120 -14.38 -7.77 23.40
C PHE A 120 -15.68 -8.25 22.77
N ASP A 121 -16.58 -7.32 22.48
CA ASP A 121 -17.82 -7.55 21.75
C ASP A 121 -17.89 -6.60 20.53
N PRO A 122 -17.82 -7.12 19.29
CA PRO A 122 -17.83 -6.28 18.08
C PRO A 122 -19.05 -5.37 17.92
N GLU A 123 -20.23 -5.76 18.42
CA GLU A 123 -21.44 -4.94 18.34
C GLU A 123 -21.36 -3.78 19.33
N ARG A 124 -20.93 -4.09 20.56
CA ARG A 124 -20.81 -3.10 21.63
C ARG A 124 -19.63 -2.15 21.42
N ASP A 125 -18.48 -2.67 21.03
CA ASP A 125 -17.18 -2.00 21.20
C ASP A 125 -16.70 -1.28 19.95
N ILE A 126 -17.09 -1.71 18.74
CA ILE A 126 -16.74 -1.00 17.50
C ILE A 126 -17.66 0.22 17.34
N LYS A 127 -17.05 1.40 17.18
CA LYS A 127 -17.77 2.68 17.06
C LYS A 127 -17.72 3.28 15.67
N ALA A 128 -16.65 3.04 14.93
CA ALA A 128 -16.53 3.48 13.55
C ALA A 128 -15.54 2.61 12.80
N ILE A 129 -15.75 2.49 11.49
CA ILE A 129 -14.85 1.80 10.57
C ILE A 129 -14.56 2.75 9.41
N THR A 130 -13.30 2.87 9.03
CA THR A 130 -12.87 3.55 7.81
C THR A 130 -11.98 2.62 7.00
N VAL A 131 -12.30 2.47 5.71
CA VAL A 131 -11.55 1.59 4.80
C VAL A 131 -10.87 2.45 3.73
N ASN A 132 -9.54 2.53 3.79
CA ASN A 132 -8.73 3.18 2.77
C ASN A 132 -8.33 2.13 1.72
N ARG A 133 -8.95 2.21 0.55
CA ARG A 133 -8.77 1.27 -0.57
C ARG A 133 -7.82 1.86 -1.60
N TRP A 134 -6.69 1.20 -1.83
CA TRP A 134 -5.71 1.61 -2.84
C TRP A 134 -5.55 0.51 -3.90
N PRO A 135 -6.45 0.43 -4.90
CA PRO A 135 -6.38 -0.56 -5.99
C PRO A 135 -5.13 -0.42 -6.86
N HIS A 136 -4.49 0.75 -6.83
CA HIS A 136 -3.24 1.10 -7.48
C HIS A 136 -2.25 1.70 -6.48
N GLY A 137 -2.10 1.08 -5.31
CA GLY A 137 -1.36 1.63 -4.19
C GLY A 137 0.12 1.80 -4.45
N TYR A 138 0.86 0.69 -4.42
CA TYR A 138 2.32 0.71 -4.52
C TYR A 138 2.80 0.49 -5.95
N ALA A 139 3.87 1.19 -6.32
CA ALA A 139 4.57 0.92 -7.58
C ALA A 139 5.10 -0.52 -7.60
N TYR A 140 5.22 -1.08 -8.80
CA TYR A 140 5.83 -2.41 -8.98
C TYR A 140 7.29 -2.35 -8.54
N SER A 141 7.74 -3.35 -7.77
CA SER A 141 9.15 -3.58 -7.47
C SER A 141 9.60 -4.86 -8.17
N TYR A 142 10.82 -4.91 -8.67
CA TYR A 142 11.35 -6.15 -9.25
C TYR A 142 11.70 -7.17 -8.16
N ASP A 143 11.58 -8.46 -8.46
CA ASP A 143 12.07 -9.53 -7.60
C ASP A 143 12.64 -10.71 -8.40
N THR A 144 13.46 -11.53 -7.75
CA THR A 144 14.19 -12.62 -8.40
C THR A 144 13.33 -13.84 -8.76
N LEU A 145 12.05 -13.87 -8.36
CA LEU A 145 11.14 -14.98 -8.64
C LEU A 145 10.32 -14.71 -9.91
N ASP A 146 9.86 -13.47 -10.08
CA ASP A 146 8.95 -13.09 -11.16
C ASP A 146 9.63 -12.26 -12.29
N ASP A 147 10.84 -11.75 -12.06
CA ASP A 147 11.56 -10.89 -13.00
C ASP A 147 12.99 -11.42 -13.29
N PRO A 148 13.62 -11.00 -14.41
CA PRO A 148 15.05 -11.22 -14.65
C PRO A 148 15.91 -10.83 -13.44
N ILE A 149 16.86 -11.70 -13.09
CA ILE A 149 17.69 -11.52 -11.89
C ILE A 149 18.48 -10.21 -11.94
N GLU A 150 18.88 -9.79 -13.14
CA GLU A 150 19.59 -8.55 -13.38
C GLU A 150 18.75 -7.32 -12.98
N TRP A 151 17.44 -7.34 -13.24
CA TRP A 151 16.53 -6.25 -12.89
C TRP A 151 16.25 -6.16 -11.40
N ALA A 152 16.27 -7.31 -10.71
CA ALA A 152 16.02 -7.40 -9.29
C ALA A 152 17.23 -7.04 -8.43
N LEU A 153 18.45 -7.32 -8.92
CA LEU A 153 19.70 -7.14 -8.16
C LEU A 153 20.50 -5.91 -8.56
N PHE A 154 20.32 -5.38 -9.77
CA PHE A 154 21.11 -4.28 -10.30
C PHE A 154 20.25 -3.19 -10.95
N GLU A 155 20.82 -2.00 -11.04
CA GLU A 155 20.20 -0.88 -11.72
C GLU A 155 20.52 -0.85 -13.22
N ASP A 156 20.12 -1.90 -13.95
CA ASP A 156 20.35 -2.00 -15.39
C ASP A 156 19.52 -0.94 -16.17
N ASP A 157 20.12 -0.41 -17.24
CA ASP A 157 19.52 0.54 -18.19
C ASP A 157 18.41 -0.09 -19.04
N ASN A 158 18.41 -1.43 -19.17
CA ASN A 158 17.38 -2.16 -19.91
C ASN A 158 16.10 -2.46 -19.09
N ARG A 159 16.02 -2.00 -17.83
CA ARG A 159 14.81 -2.20 -17.01
C ARG A 159 13.60 -1.52 -17.65
N PRO A 160 12.40 -2.12 -17.59
CA PRO A 160 11.20 -1.50 -18.13
C PRO A 160 10.90 -0.09 -17.59
N CYS A 161 11.18 0.21 -16.32
CA CYS A 161 11.02 1.57 -15.80
C CYS A 161 11.99 2.56 -16.45
N VAL A 162 13.24 2.16 -16.73
CA VAL A 162 14.27 2.98 -17.38
C VAL A 162 13.97 3.22 -18.85
N ILE A 163 13.57 2.19 -19.58
CA ILE A 163 13.13 2.29 -20.99
C ILE A 163 11.86 3.15 -21.07
N GLY A 164 10.89 2.88 -20.18
CA GLY A 164 9.60 3.55 -20.17
C GLY A 164 9.71 5.04 -19.88
N ARG A 165 10.52 5.44 -18.90
CA ARG A 165 10.64 6.83 -18.43
C ARG A 165 11.41 7.76 -19.37
N GLN A 166 12.02 7.24 -20.44
CA GLN A 166 12.73 8.07 -21.41
C GLN A 166 11.84 9.20 -21.92
N ARG A 167 12.43 10.38 -22.13
CA ARG A 167 11.66 11.55 -22.57
C ARG A 167 11.03 11.30 -23.94
N PHE A 168 9.74 11.62 -24.09
CA PHE A 168 9.05 11.62 -25.38
C PHE A 168 8.80 13.05 -25.87
N GLY A 169 9.69 13.56 -26.73
CA GLY A 169 9.63 14.94 -27.19
C GLY A 169 9.83 15.91 -26.04
N ARG A 170 8.79 16.69 -25.70
CA ARG A 170 8.76 17.63 -24.55
C ARG A 170 8.11 17.04 -23.30
N ILE A 171 7.84 15.74 -23.27
CA ILE A 171 7.16 15.06 -22.16
C ILE A 171 8.18 14.22 -21.38
N SER A 172 8.37 14.53 -20.09
CA SER A 172 9.14 13.72 -19.14
C SER A 172 8.19 12.98 -18.21
N ILE A 173 8.53 11.74 -17.84
CA ILE A 173 7.71 10.85 -16.99
C ILE A 173 8.43 10.70 -15.65
N ALA A 174 7.76 10.98 -14.52
CA ALA A 174 8.46 11.37 -13.28
C ALA A 174 7.70 11.02 -11.99
N ASN A 175 7.24 9.78 -11.85
CA ASN A 175 6.63 9.30 -10.60
C ASN A 175 7.41 8.10 -10.05
N SER A 176 6.93 7.50 -8.97
CA SER A 176 7.54 6.31 -8.37
C SER A 176 7.57 5.09 -9.31
N ASP A 177 6.67 4.97 -10.30
CA ASP A 177 6.74 3.91 -11.31
C ASP A 177 7.94 4.10 -12.25
N ALA A 178 8.38 5.34 -12.47
CA ALA A 178 9.60 5.62 -13.23
C ALA A 178 10.87 5.10 -12.53
N ALA A 179 10.82 4.80 -11.23
CA ALA A 179 11.89 4.15 -10.48
C ALA A 179 11.60 2.70 -10.07
N ALA A 180 10.42 2.16 -10.41
CA ALA A 180 9.95 0.82 -10.00
C ALA A 180 10.11 0.56 -8.48
N THR A 181 9.68 1.52 -7.66
CA THR A 181 9.78 1.41 -6.20
C THR A 181 8.68 2.24 -5.53
N PRO A 182 8.06 1.76 -4.44
CA PRO A 182 6.94 2.46 -3.81
C PRO A 182 7.33 3.67 -2.96
N HIS A 183 8.62 3.96 -2.82
CA HIS A 183 9.12 4.92 -1.85
C HIS A 183 8.95 6.38 -2.32
N THR A 184 8.79 7.27 -1.34
CA THR A 184 8.50 8.69 -1.59
C THR A 184 9.72 9.46 -2.09
N ASP A 185 10.90 9.13 -1.58
CA ASP A 185 12.19 9.65 -2.06
C ASP A 185 12.38 9.39 -3.56
N ALA A 186 12.10 8.18 -4.03
CA ALA A 186 12.19 7.87 -5.46
C ALA A 186 11.25 8.73 -6.32
N ALA A 187 10.04 9.02 -5.85
CA ALA A 187 9.14 9.93 -6.56
C ALA A 187 9.71 11.37 -6.63
N ILE A 188 10.38 11.82 -5.56
CA ILE A 188 11.04 13.12 -5.52
C ILE A 188 12.24 13.14 -6.48
N ASP A 189 13.07 12.11 -6.47
CA ASP A 189 14.27 12.00 -7.32
C ASP A 189 13.90 11.95 -8.82
N GLU A 190 12.87 11.18 -9.17
CA GLU A 190 12.35 11.14 -10.55
C GLU A 190 11.75 12.49 -10.98
N GLY A 191 11.10 13.20 -10.04
CA GLY A 191 10.66 14.58 -10.23
C GLY A 191 11.82 15.53 -10.51
N TYR A 192 12.88 15.46 -9.70
CA TYR A 192 14.09 16.26 -9.88
C TYR A 192 14.77 15.97 -11.23
N ARG A 193 14.93 14.69 -11.60
CA ARG A 193 15.46 14.28 -12.91
C ARG A 193 14.66 14.90 -14.06
N ALA A 194 13.34 14.78 -14.02
CA ALA A 194 12.48 15.27 -15.08
C ALA A 194 12.54 16.79 -15.24
N VAL A 195 12.66 17.55 -14.14
CA VAL A 195 12.92 19.00 -14.22
C VAL A 195 14.23 19.27 -14.97
N GLY A 196 15.29 18.53 -14.66
CA GLY A 196 16.58 18.61 -15.36
C GLY A 196 16.45 18.38 -16.88
N GLU A 197 15.71 17.35 -17.30
CA GLU A 197 15.46 17.05 -18.71
C GLU A 197 14.77 18.20 -19.47
N GLN A 198 13.85 18.90 -18.79
CA GLN A 198 13.11 20.02 -19.38
C GLN A 198 13.99 21.26 -19.51
N LEU A 199 14.82 21.55 -18.51
CA LEU A 199 15.76 22.67 -18.53
C LEU A 199 16.83 22.50 -19.63
N LEU A 200 17.38 21.30 -19.79
CA LEU A 200 18.33 20.97 -20.86
C LEU A 200 17.74 21.10 -22.27
N THR A 201 16.42 20.98 -22.42
CA THR A 201 15.74 21.15 -23.72
C THR A 201 15.65 22.62 -24.11
N ARG A 202 15.43 23.52 -23.14
CA ARG A 202 15.34 24.96 -23.39
C ARG A 202 16.68 25.54 -23.86
N SER A 203 17.81 25.06 -23.32
CA SER A 203 19.13 25.54 -23.74
C SER A 203 19.49 25.14 -25.18
N ARG A 204 19.01 24.01 -25.68
CA ARG A 204 19.26 23.54 -27.06
C ARG A 204 18.35 24.16 -28.12
N ALA A 205 17.18 24.68 -27.72
CA ALA A 205 16.24 25.34 -28.62
C ALA A 205 16.40 26.87 -28.67
N GLY A 206 17.40 27.41 -27.95
CA GLY A 206 17.71 28.84 -27.85
C GLY A 206 18.94 29.29 -28.65
N ILE A 207 19.31 28.56 -29.72
CA ILE A 207 20.28 28.97 -30.74
C ILE A 207 19.56 28.97 -32.09
#